data_AF-A0A7X6LBM6-F1
#
_entry.id   AF-A0A7X6LBM6-F1
#
_cell.length_a   1.000
_cell.length_b   1.000
_cell.length_c   1.000
_cell.angle_alpha   90.00
_cell.angle_beta   90.00
_cell.angle_gamma   90.00
#
_symmetry.space_group_name_H-M   'P 1'
#
loop_
_entity.id
_entity.type
_entity.pdbx_description
1 polymer ?
#
loop_
_entity_poly.entity_id
_entity_poly.type
_entity_poly.pdbx_seq_one_letter_code
_entity_poly.pdbx_strand_id
1 'polypeptide(L)'
;MNTTDILTVNQLLGRLVYFHVLFIDPALPTSWTPPPSTTCCHHDRREPQPPTRIDLRATPWAALTQINDSLGGGACRENDSDRCCPACRIHACAAAVADCWIVTEHHAYCDDPLIHDDTRRAWSDTVADRITPVFSRLYQTPCARSANAHTASQPPAGQFPLTGELAALWSETSRATPVISWLNHCAGLGDIAHRLRQRSPL
;
A
#
# COMPACT_ATOMS: atom_id res chain seq x y z
N MET A 1 -0.08 13.38 22.50
CA MET A 1 -0.61 12.54 21.40
C MET A 1 -2.00 13.04 21.10
N ASN A 2 -2.23 13.59 19.90
CA ASN A 2 -3.54 14.11 19.52
C ASN A 2 -4.39 12.90 19.11
N THR A 3 -5.43 12.57 19.89
CA THR A 3 -6.32 11.41 19.65
C THR A 3 -6.93 11.42 18.24
N THR A 4 -7.02 12.60 17.64
CA THR A 4 -7.46 12.90 16.28
C THR A 4 -6.61 12.23 15.18
N ASP A 5 -5.33 11.94 15.43
CA ASP A 5 -4.45 11.34 14.40
C ASP A 5 -4.54 9.81 14.36
N ILE A 6 -4.63 9.17 15.54
CA ILE A 6 -4.72 7.71 15.66
C ILE A 6 -6.06 7.21 15.12
N LEU A 7 -7.16 7.90 15.42
CA LEU A 7 -8.49 7.52 14.93
C LEU A 7 -8.54 7.54 13.39
N THR A 8 -7.99 8.59 12.79
CA THR A 8 -7.90 8.73 11.33
C THR A 8 -7.10 7.57 10.72
N VAL A 9 -5.93 7.24 11.29
CA VAL A 9 -5.13 6.10 10.83
C VAL A 9 -5.89 4.77 10.96
N ASN A 10 -6.62 4.55 12.05
CA ASN A 10 -7.45 3.35 12.21
C ASN A 10 -8.54 3.25 11.14
N GLN A 11 -9.20 4.37 10.81
CA GLN A 11 -10.23 4.40 9.76
C GLN A 11 -9.64 4.10 8.38
N LEU A 12 -8.47 4.66 8.05
CA LEU A 12 -7.79 4.40 6.79
C LEU A 12 -7.32 2.94 6.67
N LEU A 13 -6.75 2.39 7.73
CA LEU A 13 -6.36 0.98 7.78
C LEU A 13 -7.57 0.04 7.71
N GLY A 14 -8.67 0.38 8.39
CA GLY A 14 -9.93 -0.36 8.29
C GLY A 14 -10.48 -0.39 6.87
N ARG A 15 -10.35 0.70 6.11
CA ARG A 15 -10.73 0.75 4.69
C ARG A 15 -9.82 -0.06 3.79
N LEU A 16 -8.51 -0.01 4.03
CA LEU A 16 -7.56 -0.86 3.33
C LEU A 16 -7.93 -2.34 3.52
N VAL A 17 -8.17 -2.76 4.76
CA VAL A 17 -8.60 -4.13 5.09
C VAL A 17 -9.93 -4.46 4.42
N TYR A 18 -10.92 -3.57 4.50
CA TYR A 18 -12.23 -3.75 3.86
C TYR A 18 -12.11 -4.01 2.36
N PHE A 19 -11.38 -3.14 1.63
CA PHE A 19 -11.18 -3.31 0.20
C PHE A 19 -10.35 -4.53 -0.15
N HIS A 20 -9.31 -4.83 0.64
CA HIS A 20 -8.49 -6.01 0.44
C HIS A 20 -9.34 -7.29 0.53
N VAL A 21 -10.05 -7.48 1.64
CA VAL A 21 -10.82 -8.70 1.91
C VAL A 21 -12.01 -8.85 0.97
N LEU A 22 -12.69 -7.74 0.63
CA LEU A 22 -13.91 -7.82 -0.18
C LEU A 22 -13.62 -7.95 -1.68
N PHE A 23 -12.59 -7.29 -2.19
CA PHE A 23 -12.36 -7.17 -3.63
C PHE A 23 -11.10 -7.88 -4.12
N ILE A 24 -10.04 -7.92 -3.32
CA ILE A 24 -8.72 -8.38 -3.78
C ILE A 24 -8.49 -9.85 -3.42
N ASP A 25 -8.60 -10.20 -2.15
CA ASP A 25 -8.37 -11.57 -1.65
C ASP A 25 -9.18 -12.63 -2.42
N PRO A 26 -10.47 -12.44 -2.74
CA PRO A 26 -11.26 -13.43 -3.49
C PRO A 26 -10.84 -13.60 -4.95
N ALA A 27 -10.12 -12.63 -5.51
CA ALA A 27 -9.73 -12.58 -6.92
C ALA A 27 -8.21 -12.67 -7.11
N LEU A 28 -7.46 -12.93 -6.02
CA LEU A 28 -6.00 -12.97 -6.05
C LEU A 28 -5.53 -14.07 -7.03
N PRO A 29 -4.67 -13.74 -8.01
CA PRO A 29 -4.14 -14.74 -8.93
C PRO A 29 -3.29 -15.77 -8.17
N THR A 30 -3.53 -17.06 -8.40
CA THR A 30 -2.78 -18.16 -7.76
C THR A 30 -1.28 -18.15 -8.06
N SER A 31 -0.87 -17.51 -9.16
CA SER A 31 0.53 -17.34 -9.55
C SER A 31 1.15 -16.04 -9.08
N TRP A 32 0.41 -15.17 -8.38
CA TRP A 32 0.99 -13.92 -7.90
C TRP A 32 2.05 -14.21 -6.84
N THR A 33 3.19 -13.54 -6.98
CA THR A 33 4.28 -13.61 -6.01
C THR A 33 4.69 -12.19 -5.64
N PRO A 34 4.99 -11.95 -4.35
CA PRO A 34 5.34 -10.63 -3.90
C PRO A 34 6.64 -10.17 -4.57
N PRO A 35 6.71 -8.90 -5.03
CA PRO A 35 7.93 -8.38 -5.62
C PRO A 35 9.04 -8.38 -4.56
N PRO A 36 10.31 -8.54 -4.97
CA PRO A 36 11.43 -8.38 -4.04
C PRO A 36 11.44 -6.94 -3.51
N SER A 37 11.35 -6.79 -2.19
CA SER A 37 11.54 -5.50 -1.51
C SER A 37 13.03 -5.18 -1.50
N THR A 38 13.46 -4.10 -2.15
CA THR A 38 14.90 -3.80 -2.33
C THR A 38 15.44 -2.70 -1.44
N THR A 39 14.62 -2.06 -0.60
CA THR A 39 15.05 -0.78 0.00
C THR A 39 14.82 -0.72 1.51
N CYS A 40 15.90 -1.00 2.23
CA CYS A 40 16.02 -0.73 3.67
C CYS A 40 16.96 0.48 3.85
N CYS A 41 16.63 1.41 4.75
CA CYS A 41 17.50 2.55 5.04
C CYS A 41 18.87 2.15 5.62
N HIS A 42 19.01 0.91 6.10
CA HIS A 42 20.31 0.35 6.51
C HIS A 42 21.19 -0.04 5.33
N HIS A 43 20.65 -0.26 4.13
CA HIS A 43 21.44 -0.58 2.95
C HIS A 43 22.07 0.69 2.34
N ASP A 44 21.47 1.86 2.59
CA ASP A 44 21.94 3.17 2.11
C ASP A 44 22.81 3.94 3.13
N ARG A 45 22.88 3.53 4.40
CA ARG A 45 23.60 4.26 5.46
C ARG A 45 24.79 3.52 6.04
N ARG A 46 25.92 4.24 6.10
CA ARG A 46 27.20 3.87 6.73
C ARG A 46 27.19 3.88 8.27
N GLU A 47 26.15 4.43 8.92
CA GLU A 47 26.07 4.47 10.38
C GLU A 47 24.73 3.91 10.90
N PRO A 48 24.78 2.95 11.85
CA PRO A 48 23.58 2.34 12.43
C PRO A 48 22.93 3.33 13.40
N GLN A 49 21.75 3.83 13.04
CA GLN A 49 20.84 4.34 14.07
C GLN A 49 20.37 3.15 14.93
N PRO A 50 20.29 3.29 16.26
CA PRO A 50 19.75 2.24 17.11
C PRO A 50 18.31 1.95 16.65
N PRO A 51 17.94 0.69 16.40
CA PRO A 51 16.61 0.36 15.91
C PRO A 51 15.60 0.80 16.97
N THR A 52 14.76 1.78 16.62
CA THR A 52 13.55 2.02 17.40
C THR A 52 12.71 0.75 17.28
N ARG A 53 12.64 -0.03 18.36
CA ARG A 53 11.88 -1.28 18.39
C ARG A 53 10.41 -0.96 18.62
N ILE A 54 9.72 -0.55 17.55
CA ILE A 54 8.26 -0.52 17.56
C ILE A 54 7.79 -1.93 17.26
N ASP A 55 7.06 -2.52 18.20
CA ASP A 55 6.31 -3.74 17.92
C ASP A 55 5.10 -3.39 17.06
N LEU A 56 5.24 -3.53 15.73
CA LEU A 56 4.17 -3.26 14.77
C LEU A 56 2.91 -4.09 15.05
N ARG A 57 3.05 -5.28 15.64
CA ARG A 57 1.91 -6.17 15.98
C ARG A 57 1.03 -5.60 17.08
N ALA A 58 1.59 -4.73 17.93
CA ALA A 58 0.87 -4.03 18.98
C ALA A 58 0.26 -2.69 18.51
N THR A 59 0.30 -2.40 17.20
CA THR A 59 -0.22 -1.15 16.63
C THR A 59 -1.32 -1.41 15.60
N PRO A 60 -2.13 -0.41 15.23
CA PRO A 60 -3.08 -0.54 14.12
C PRO A 60 -2.42 -1.01 12.82
N TRP A 61 -1.14 -0.67 12.61
CA TRP A 61 -0.37 -1.06 11.45
C TRP A 61 -0.10 -2.57 11.34
N ALA A 62 -0.42 -3.33 12.40
CA ALA A 62 -0.46 -4.79 12.36
C ALA A 62 -1.32 -5.30 11.20
N ALA A 63 -2.43 -4.63 10.89
CA ALA A 63 -3.32 -5.00 9.79
C ALA A 63 -2.59 -5.02 8.45
N LEU A 64 -1.78 -3.99 8.16
CA LEU A 64 -0.99 -3.92 6.94
C LEU A 64 0.07 -5.02 6.89
N THR A 65 0.74 -5.29 8.02
CA THR A 65 1.73 -6.38 8.09
C THR A 65 1.09 -7.76 7.94
N GLN A 66 -0.10 -7.98 8.51
CA GLN A 66 -0.83 -9.25 8.41
C GLN A 66 -1.27 -9.54 6.98
N ILE A 67 -1.77 -8.53 6.25
CA ILE A 67 -2.08 -8.66 4.82
C ILE A 67 -0.80 -8.98 4.04
N ASN A 68 0.29 -8.25 4.27
CA ASN A 68 1.55 -8.55 3.61
C ASN A 68 2.03 -9.99 3.91
N ASP A 69 1.89 -10.46 5.15
CA ASP A 69 2.28 -11.81 5.55
C ASP A 69 1.38 -12.87 4.88
N SER A 70 0.07 -12.65 4.74
CA SER A 70 -0.85 -13.57 4.03
C SER A 70 -0.56 -13.65 2.54
N LEU A 71 -0.03 -12.57 1.97
CA LEU A 71 0.50 -12.49 0.62
C LEU A 71 1.89 -13.17 0.47
N GLY A 72 2.45 -13.74 1.55
CA GLY A 72 3.80 -14.31 1.54
C GLY A 72 4.91 -13.26 1.38
N GLY A 73 4.58 -11.98 1.55
CA GLY A 73 5.51 -10.87 1.47
C GLY A 73 6.44 -10.81 2.68
N GLY A 74 7.69 -10.43 2.45
CA GLY A 74 8.68 -10.24 3.52
C GLY A 74 8.95 -8.77 3.78
N ALA A 75 9.10 -8.38 5.06
CA ALA A 75 9.39 -6.99 5.45
C ALA A 75 10.78 -6.48 5.01
N CYS A 76 11.70 -7.40 4.67
CA CYS A 76 12.99 -7.19 4.02
C CYS A 76 13.58 -8.57 3.68
N ARG A 77 13.86 -8.88 2.41
CA ARG A 77 14.35 -10.21 2.01
C ARG A 77 15.88 -10.37 2.14
N GLU A 78 16.61 -9.27 2.25
CA GLU A 78 18.06 -9.27 2.48
C GLU A 78 18.34 -9.38 3.99
N ASN A 79 18.36 -10.62 4.47
CA ASN A 79 19.11 -11.17 5.61
C ASN A 79 19.09 -10.52 7.01
N ASP A 80 18.29 -9.50 7.28
CA ASP A 80 18.21 -8.92 8.63
C ASP A 80 16.86 -8.23 8.86
N SER A 81 15.76 -8.99 8.74
CA SER A 81 14.39 -8.48 9.00
C SER A 81 14.25 -7.84 10.40
N ASP A 82 15.07 -8.28 11.36
CA ASP A 82 15.18 -7.73 12.71
C ASP A 82 15.98 -6.41 12.80
N ARG A 83 16.70 -6.02 11.74
CA ARG A 83 17.42 -4.74 11.65
C ARG A 83 16.72 -3.73 10.75
N CYS A 84 15.76 -4.14 9.92
CA CYS A 84 14.99 -3.19 9.11
C CYS A 84 14.19 -2.25 10.03
N CYS A 85 14.32 -0.94 9.83
CA CYS A 85 13.61 0.02 10.69
C CYS A 85 12.09 -0.09 10.47
N PRO A 86 11.26 0.22 11.48
CA PRO A 86 9.81 0.06 11.36
C PRO A 86 9.19 0.78 10.16
N ALA A 87 9.68 1.98 9.80
CA ALA A 87 9.19 2.71 8.64
C ALA A 87 9.51 2.02 7.31
N CYS A 88 10.69 1.41 7.16
CA CYS A 88 11.02 0.62 5.96
C CYS A 88 10.17 -0.64 5.87
N ARG A 89 9.86 -1.28 7.01
CA ARG A 89 8.96 -2.43 7.05
C ARG A 89 7.54 -2.05 6.60
N ILE A 90 7.02 -0.92 7.10
CA ILE A 90 5.71 -0.40 6.66
C ILE A 90 5.73 -0.06 5.17
N HIS A 91 6.80 0.57 4.68
CA HIS A 91 6.96 0.83 3.26
C HIS A 91 6.90 -0.45 2.43
N ALA A 92 7.72 -1.45 2.79
CA ALA A 92 7.74 -2.74 2.08
C ALA A 92 6.37 -3.43 2.07
N CYS A 93 5.66 -3.43 3.21
CA CYS A 93 4.31 -4.00 3.29
C CYS A 93 3.33 -3.21 2.41
N ALA A 94 3.37 -1.88 2.44
CA ALA A 94 2.52 -1.03 1.61
C ALA A 94 2.77 -1.25 0.12
N ALA A 95 4.03 -1.37 -0.29
CA ALA A 95 4.41 -1.62 -1.68
C ALA A 95 3.93 -3.00 -2.14
N ALA A 96 4.12 -4.04 -1.32
CA ALA A 96 3.66 -5.39 -1.65
C ALA A 96 2.12 -5.47 -1.78
N VAL A 97 1.39 -4.78 -0.89
CA VAL A 97 -0.07 -4.70 -0.98
C VAL A 97 -0.52 -3.94 -2.23
N ALA A 98 0.12 -2.81 -2.54
CA ALA A 98 -0.19 -2.05 -3.76
C ALA A 98 0.12 -2.87 -5.03
N ASP A 99 1.24 -3.58 -5.07
CA ASP A 99 1.60 -4.46 -6.19
C ASP A 99 0.56 -5.57 -6.40
N CYS A 100 0.16 -6.23 -5.31
CA CYS A 100 -0.90 -7.23 -5.32
C CYS A 100 -2.20 -6.67 -5.90
N TRP A 101 -2.59 -5.45 -5.51
CA TRP A 101 -3.81 -4.81 -6.01
C TRP A 101 -3.69 -4.48 -7.50
N ILE A 102 -2.56 -3.94 -7.94
CA ILE A 102 -2.30 -3.63 -9.35
C ILE A 102 -2.42 -4.89 -10.21
N VAL A 103 -1.81 -6.01 -9.79
CA VAL A 103 -1.86 -7.27 -10.54
C VAL A 103 -3.28 -7.83 -10.55
N THR A 104 -3.97 -7.82 -9.41
CA THR A 104 -5.33 -8.33 -9.29
C THR A 104 -6.32 -7.51 -10.14
N GLU A 105 -6.21 -6.19 -10.10
CA GLU A 105 -7.01 -5.29 -10.94
C GLU A 105 -6.69 -5.45 -12.42
N HIS A 106 -5.41 -5.56 -12.80
CA HIS A 106 -5.02 -5.82 -14.19
C HIS A 106 -5.67 -7.11 -14.70
N HIS A 107 -5.54 -8.20 -13.96
CA HIS A 107 -6.16 -9.48 -14.33
C HIS A 107 -7.70 -9.42 -14.41
N ALA A 108 -8.34 -8.56 -13.62
CA ALA A 108 -9.79 -8.45 -13.60
C ALA A 108 -10.34 -7.52 -14.68
N TYR A 109 -9.58 -6.52 -15.12
CA TYR A 109 -10.08 -5.43 -15.97
C TYR A 109 -9.44 -5.35 -17.35
N CYS A 110 -8.24 -5.88 -17.53
CA CYS A 110 -7.44 -5.70 -18.72
C CYS A 110 -7.27 -7.02 -19.49
N ASP A 111 -7.57 -6.99 -20.79
CA ASP A 111 -7.27 -8.08 -21.73
C ASP A 111 -5.85 -7.93 -22.36
N ASP A 112 -5.15 -6.83 -22.06
CA ASP A 112 -3.88 -6.36 -22.65
C ASP A 112 -2.64 -7.07 -22.02
N PRO A 113 -1.42 -6.97 -22.59
CA PRO A 113 -0.26 -7.64 -22.01
C PRO A 113 0.06 -7.08 -20.62
N LEU A 114 0.73 -7.91 -19.82
CA LEU A 114 1.11 -7.61 -18.44
C LEU A 114 1.82 -6.25 -18.34
N ILE A 115 1.49 -5.50 -17.28
CA ILE A 115 2.18 -4.26 -16.92
C ILE A 115 3.66 -4.57 -16.73
N HIS A 116 4.54 -3.77 -17.36
CA HIS A 116 5.98 -3.94 -17.20
C HIS A 116 6.39 -3.84 -15.73
N ASP A 117 7.27 -4.73 -15.28
CA ASP A 117 7.64 -4.86 -13.86
C ASP A 117 8.15 -3.55 -13.25
N ASP A 118 8.93 -2.77 -14.00
CA ASP A 118 9.43 -1.48 -13.55
C ASP A 118 8.31 -0.45 -13.31
N THR A 119 7.29 -0.42 -14.17
CA THR A 119 6.14 0.47 -14.01
C THR A 119 5.31 0.05 -12.81
N ARG A 120 5.02 -1.25 -12.69
CA ARG A 120 4.29 -1.82 -11.55
C ARG A 120 4.99 -1.52 -10.22
N ARG A 121 6.32 -1.69 -10.18
CA ARG A 121 7.16 -1.36 -9.01
C ARG A 121 7.11 0.13 -8.67
N ALA A 122 7.27 1.00 -9.67
CA ALA A 122 7.21 2.45 -9.47
C ALA A 122 5.85 2.92 -8.92
N TRP A 123 4.75 2.34 -9.41
CA TRP A 123 3.40 2.61 -8.90
C TRP A 123 3.23 2.15 -7.45
N SER A 124 3.69 0.93 -7.15
CA SER A 124 3.64 0.35 -5.82
C SER A 124 4.45 1.15 -4.79
N ASP A 125 5.66 1.56 -5.18
CA ASP A 125 6.52 2.43 -4.36
C ASP A 125 5.87 3.81 -4.14
N THR A 126 5.19 4.37 -5.15
CA THR A 126 4.48 5.65 -5.00
C THR A 126 3.35 5.57 -3.96
N VAL A 127 2.63 4.45 -3.90
CA VAL A 127 1.61 4.22 -2.85
C VAL A 127 2.27 4.11 -1.48
N ALA A 128 3.35 3.35 -1.38
CA ALA A 128 4.09 3.17 -0.14
C ALA A 128 4.72 4.48 0.38
N ASP A 129 5.18 5.35 -0.52
CA ASP A 129 5.71 6.68 -0.22
C ASP A 129 4.66 7.63 0.34
N ARG A 130 3.37 7.39 0.09
CA ARG A 130 2.25 8.15 0.69
C ARG A 130 1.90 7.65 2.08
N ILE A 131 1.97 6.34 2.28
CA ILE A 131 1.60 5.68 3.53
C ILE A 131 2.67 5.88 4.61
N THR A 132 3.94 5.67 4.25
CA THR A 132 5.07 5.61 5.19
C THR A 132 5.26 6.90 6.01
N PRO A 133 5.17 8.12 5.44
CA PRO A 133 5.29 9.35 6.22
C PRO A 133 4.21 9.51 7.30
N VAL A 134 3.03 8.90 7.14
CA VAL A 134 1.99 8.92 8.18
C VAL A 134 2.42 8.09 9.38
N PHE A 135 2.96 6.89 9.15
CA PHE A 135 3.56 6.07 10.20
C PHE A 135 4.71 6.80 10.90
N SER A 136 5.68 7.31 10.12
CA SER A 136 6.87 7.96 10.67
C SER A 136 6.55 9.19 11.52
N ARG A 137 5.52 9.97 11.14
CA ARG A 137 5.04 11.10 11.95
C ARG A 137 4.35 10.63 13.23
N LEU A 138 3.47 9.63 13.15
CA LEU A 138 2.70 9.14 14.30
C LEU A 138 3.60 8.57 15.40
N TYR A 139 4.66 7.86 15.01
CA TYR A 139 5.57 7.19 15.95
C TYR A 139 6.92 7.89 16.12
N GLN A 140 7.13 9.05 15.49
CA GLN A 140 8.38 9.81 15.57
C GLN A 140 9.62 8.98 15.18
N THR A 141 9.48 8.13 14.16
CA THR A 141 10.57 7.30 13.62
C THR A 141 11.04 7.83 12.28
N PRO A 142 11.93 8.85 12.24
CA PRO A 142 12.45 9.36 10.98
C PRO A 142 13.24 8.26 10.27
N CYS A 143 12.97 8.11 8.97
CA CYS A 143 13.66 7.15 8.11
C CYS A 143 14.25 7.90 6.92
N ALA A 144 15.52 7.65 6.62
CA ALA A 144 16.24 8.28 5.51
C ALA A 144 15.51 8.10 4.17
N ARG A 145 14.95 6.90 3.97
CA ARG A 145 14.18 6.56 2.77
C ARG A 145 12.92 7.42 2.64
N SER A 146 12.19 7.62 3.73
CA SER A 146 10.94 8.39 3.73
C SER A 146 11.14 9.88 3.42
N ALA A 147 12.37 10.39 3.49
CA ALA A 147 12.70 11.76 3.08
C ALA A 147 12.87 11.91 1.56
N ASN A 148 13.07 10.79 0.83
CA ASN A 148 13.30 10.75 -0.61
C ASN A 148 12.04 10.31 -1.37
N ALA A 149 10.85 10.73 -0.93
CA ALA A 149 9.60 10.38 -1.59
C ALA A 149 9.70 10.73 -3.09
N HIS A 150 9.57 9.73 -3.95
CA HIS A 150 9.67 9.95 -5.38
C HIS A 150 8.32 10.48 -5.88
N THR A 151 8.34 11.60 -6.62
CA THR A 151 7.22 11.99 -7.50
C THR A 151 7.21 11.07 -8.71
N ALA A 152 6.91 9.80 -8.48
CA ALA A 152 6.78 8.80 -9.53
C ALA A 152 5.33 8.78 -10.07
N SER A 153 5.20 8.20 -11.27
CA SER A 153 3.92 8.00 -11.94
C SER A 153 2.96 7.22 -11.05
N GLN A 154 1.67 7.53 -11.11
CA GLN A 154 0.63 6.78 -10.42
C GLN A 154 -0.07 5.83 -11.39
N PRO A 155 -0.65 4.72 -10.89
CA PRO A 155 -1.55 3.92 -11.71
C PRO A 155 -2.72 4.82 -12.17
N PRO A 156 -3.11 4.78 -13.46
CA PRO A 156 -4.25 5.54 -13.95
C PRO A 156 -5.52 5.12 -13.19
N ALA A 157 -6.10 6.02 -12.40
CA ALA A 157 -7.26 5.70 -11.55
C ALA A 157 -8.50 5.23 -12.35
N GLY A 158 -8.58 5.57 -13.64
CA GLY A 158 -9.62 5.06 -14.54
C GLY A 158 -9.44 3.60 -14.95
N GLN A 159 -8.26 3.00 -14.71
CA GLN A 159 -7.95 1.60 -15.01
C GLN A 159 -7.71 0.79 -13.72
N PHE A 160 -7.19 1.44 -12.67
CA PHE A 160 -6.88 0.82 -11.38
C PHE A 160 -7.58 1.59 -10.24
N PRO A 161 -8.92 1.56 -10.17
CA PRO A 161 -9.66 2.38 -9.23
C PRO A 161 -9.40 2.02 -7.75
N LEU A 162 -9.18 0.75 -7.40
CA LEU A 162 -8.87 0.34 -6.02
C LEU A 162 -7.47 0.80 -5.64
N THR A 163 -6.45 0.56 -6.49
CA THR A 163 -5.09 1.03 -6.21
C THR A 163 -5.02 2.56 -6.20
N GLY A 164 -5.76 3.22 -7.09
CA GLY A 164 -5.91 4.67 -7.11
C GLY A 164 -6.55 5.20 -5.83
N GLU A 165 -7.63 4.57 -5.36
CA GLU A 165 -8.28 4.89 -4.09
C GLU A 165 -7.32 4.69 -2.90
N LEU A 166 -6.57 3.58 -2.88
CA LEU A 166 -5.55 3.33 -1.87
C LEU A 166 -4.54 4.50 -1.84
N ALA A 167 -4.02 4.91 -2.99
CA ALA A 167 -3.10 6.05 -3.05
C ALA A 167 -3.76 7.37 -2.59
N ALA A 168 -5.03 7.60 -2.93
CA ALA A 168 -5.74 8.84 -2.61
C ALA A 168 -6.07 8.96 -1.12
N LEU A 169 -6.51 7.86 -0.49
CA LEU A 169 -6.85 7.78 0.94
C LEU A 169 -5.72 8.30 1.85
N TRP A 170 -4.47 8.06 1.47
CA TRP A 170 -3.29 8.45 2.24
C TRP A 170 -2.72 9.82 1.87
N SER A 171 -3.11 10.39 0.72
CA SER A 171 -2.73 11.74 0.29
C SER A 171 -3.56 12.86 0.93
N GLU A 172 -4.81 12.59 1.30
CA GLU A 172 -5.76 13.59 1.81
C GLU A 172 -5.91 13.59 3.35
N THR A 173 -4.90 13.15 4.08
CA THR A 173 -4.95 13.00 5.56
C THR A 173 -5.21 14.30 6.35
N SER A 174 -5.41 15.45 5.68
CA SER A 174 -5.84 16.72 6.29
C SER A 174 -7.34 17.04 6.16
N ARG A 175 -8.13 16.28 5.39
CA ARG A 175 -9.57 16.56 5.20
C ARG A 175 -10.42 15.57 6.00
N ALA A 176 -11.07 16.07 7.06
CA ALA A 176 -12.00 15.36 7.93
C ALA A 176 -13.33 14.93 7.26
N THR A 177 -13.37 14.82 5.93
CA THR A 177 -14.54 14.37 5.18
C THR A 177 -14.46 12.87 4.95
N PRO A 178 -15.51 12.09 5.26
CA PRO A 178 -15.54 10.68 4.89
C PRO A 178 -15.38 10.60 3.37
N VAL A 179 -14.31 9.95 2.88
CA VAL A 179 -14.17 9.68 1.45
C VAL A 179 -15.27 8.70 1.07
N ILE A 180 -16.37 9.19 0.52
CA ILE A 180 -17.46 8.36 0.01
C ILE A 180 -17.06 7.99 -1.42
N SER A 181 -16.36 6.86 -1.55
CA SER A 181 -16.01 6.32 -2.85
C SER A 181 -17.17 5.53 -3.42
N TRP A 182 -17.42 5.66 -4.73
CA TRP A 182 -18.40 4.84 -5.46
C TRP A 182 -18.07 3.34 -5.37
N LEU A 183 -16.82 3.00 -5.05
CA LEU A 183 -16.35 1.65 -4.75
C LEU A 183 -17.10 1.01 -3.58
N ASN A 184 -17.59 1.82 -2.62
CA ASN A 184 -18.42 1.34 -1.51
C ASN A 184 -19.80 0.82 -1.95
N HIS A 185 -20.20 1.07 -3.20
CA HIS A 185 -21.46 0.59 -3.79
C HIS A 185 -21.25 -0.57 -4.77
N CYS A 186 -20.08 -1.21 -4.75
CA CYS A 186 -19.76 -2.39 -5.54
C CYS A 186 -19.74 -3.63 -4.63
N ALA A 187 -20.21 -4.77 -5.13
CA ALA A 187 -20.17 -6.05 -4.41
C ALA A 187 -19.00 -6.94 -4.84
N GLY A 188 -18.33 -6.63 -5.96
CA GLY A 188 -17.13 -7.33 -6.42
C GLY A 188 -16.40 -6.60 -7.55
N LEU A 189 -15.26 -7.14 -8.00
CA LEU A 189 -14.50 -6.59 -9.13
C LEU A 189 -15.34 -6.52 -10.43
N GLY A 190 -16.29 -7.44 -10.63
CA GLY A 190 -17.19 -7.41 -11.78
C GLY A 190 -18.07 -6.16 -11.85
N ASP A 191 -18.57 -5.68 -10.70
CA ASP A 191 -19.36 -4.44 -10.60
C ASP A 191 -18.48 -3.21 -10.87
N ILE A 192 -17.24 -3.24 -10.38
CA ILE A 192 -16.25 -2.19 -10.62
C ILE A 192 -15.97 -2.12 -12.12
N ALA A 193 -15.67 -3.25 -12.77
CA ALA A 193 -15.44 -3.34 -14.21
C ALA A 193 -16.64 -2.82 -15.02
N HIS A 194 -17.86 -3.18 -14.62
CA HIS A 194 -19.09 -2.71 -15.27
C HIS A 194 -19.22 -1.17 -15.17
N ARG A 195 -19.00 -0.60 -13.99
CA ARG A 195 -19.06 0.85 -13.78
C ARG A 195 -17.93 1.61 -14.49
N LEU A 196 -16.73 1.04 -14.58
CA LEU A 196 -15.63 1.60 -15.36
C LEU A 196 -16.02 1.74 -16.85
N ARG A 197 -16.60 0.69 -17.44
CA ARG A 197 -17.11 0.71 -18.82
C ARG A 197 -18.20 1.76 -19.03
N GLN A 198 -19.10 1.94 -18.06
CA GLN A 198 -20.15 2.96 -18.15
C GLN A 198 -19.63 4.40 -18.04
N ARG A 199 -18.50 4.60 -17.35
CA ARG A 199 -17.89 5.91 -17.11
C ARG A 199 -16.91 6.36 -18.18
N SER A 200 -16.41 5.41 -18.97
CA SER A 200 -15.57 5.67 -20.13
C SER A 200 -16.32 5.29 -21.42
N PRO A 201 -17.41 6.00 -21.80
CA PRO A 201 -18.00 5.78 -23.11
C PRO A 201 -16.97 6.16 -24.17
N LEU A 202 -16.80 5.28 -25.16
CA LEU A 202 -16.08 5.53 -26.41
C LEU A 202 -16.54 6.85 -27.06
#